data_AF-A0A9X2KNM2-F1
#
_entry.id   AF-A0A9X2KNM2-F1
#
_cell.length_a   1.000
_cell.length_b   1.000
_cell.length_c   1.000
_cell.angle_alpha   90.00
_cell.angle_beta   90.00
_cell.angle_gamma   90.00
#
_symmetry.space_group_name_H-M   'P 1'
#
loop_
_entity.id
_entity.type
_entity.pdbx_description
1 polymer ?
#
loop_
_entity_poly.entity_id
_entity_poly.type
_entity_poly.pdbx_seq_one_letter_code
_entity_poly.pdbx_strand_id
1 'polypeptide(L)'
;MTDAPPTRYRVVERGRRLVVIDTLTGQPATRELAAHESKAVAPATRPVEASAPSAVDDRSGHAVLTTSRFYDLKAPRRIVMTPAFNERFGKAARGWLIAIVVIGTVATLFFPMLWLLVAVALIQPKLRGGLRSWITARLDEADQAAS
;
A
#
# COMPACT_ATOMS: atom_id res chain seq x y z
N MET A 1 -5.99 -30.57 44.51
CA MET A 1 -5.09 -30.17 43.41
C MET A 1 -5.84 -30.45 42.12
N THR A 2 -6.36 -29.41 41.46
CA THR A 2 -7.18 -29.56 40.25
C THR A 2 -6.23 -29.50 39.07
N ASP A 3 -5.97 -30.66 38.46
CA ASP A 3 -5.15 -30.76 37.26
C ASP A 3 -5.91 -30.10 36.09
N ALA A 4 -5.22 -29.28 35.29
CA ALA A 4 -5.85 -28.58 34.18
C ALA A 4 -6.28 -29.61 33.10
N PRO A 5 -7.48 -29.46 32.49
CA PRO A 5 -7.93 -30.41 31.48
C PRO A 5 -6.95 -30.42 30.29
N PRO A 6 -6.62 -31.60 29.73
CA PRO A 6 -5.62 -31.74 28.68
C PRO A 6 -6.04 -30.94 27.43
N THR A 7 -5.11 -30.15 26.89
CA THR A 7 -5.37 -29.33 25.71
C THR A 7 -5.44 -30.22 24.46
N ARG A 8 -6.53 -30.07 23.70
CA ARG A 8 -6.84 -30.87 22.49
C ARG A 8 -5.83 -30.68 21.34
N TYR A 9 -5.09 -29.58 21.37
CA TYR A 9 -4.10 -29.26 20.36
C TYR A 9 -2.73 -29.12 21.00
N ARG A 10 -1.72 -29.67 20.34
CA ARG A 10 -0.32 -29.57 20.74
C ARG A 10 0.52 -29.18 19.55
N VAL A 11 1.45 -28.26 19.75
CA VAL A 11 2.44 -27.89 18.74
C VAL A 11 3.67 -28.78 18.89
N VAL A 12 4.12 -29.39 17.80
CA VAL A 12 5.31 -30.24 17.75
C VAL A 12 6.19 -29.84 16.58
N GLU A 13 7.51 -29.91 16.74
CA GLU A 13 8.44 -29.63 15.65
C GLU A 13 8.62 -30.88 14.78
N ARG A 14 8.38 -30.77 13.48
CA ARG A 14 8.64 -31.81 12.47
C ARG A 14 9.34 -31.18 11.28
N GLY A 15 10.54 -31.68 10.94
CA GLY A 15 11.29 -31.22 9.77
C GLY A 15 11.67 -29.72 9.81
N ARG A 16 12.11 -29.22 10.97
CA ARG A 16 12.45 -27.79 11.22
C ARG A 16 11.26 -26.83 11.09
N ARG A 17 10.03 -27.34 11.22
CA ARG A 17 8.78 -26.55 11.18
C ARG A 17 7.89 -26.93 12.35
N LEU A 18 7.21 -25.94 12.93
CA LEU A 18 6.20 -26.16 13.96
C LEU A 18 4.89 -26.61 13.30
N VAL A 19 4.39 -27.78 13.71
CA VAL A 19 3.15 -28.39 13.22
C VAL A 19 2.18 -28.54 14.39
N VAL A 20 0.93 -28.13 14.19
CA VAL A 20 -0.13 -28.31 15.18
C VAL A 20 -0.83 -29.66 14.94
N ILE A 21 -0.82 -30.52 15.96
CA ILE A 21 -1.48 -31.82 15.94
C ILE A 21 -2.67 -31.83 16.89
N ASP A 22 -3.76 -32.50 16.49
CA ASP A 22 -4.87 -32.83 17.40
C ASP A 22 -4.47 -34.07 18.22
N THR A 23 -4.47 -33.94 19.55
CA THR A 23 -4.03 -34.98 20.47
C THR A 23 -4.98 -36.16 20.59
N LEU A 24 -6.24 -36.02 20.13
CA LEU A 24 -7.23 -37.11 20.13
C LEU A 24 -7.13 -37.99 18.88
N THR A 25 -6.68 -37.44 17.76
CA THR A 25 -6.59 -38.17 16.47
C THR A 25 -5.17 -38.42 16.00
N GLY A 26 -4.17 -37.75 16.60
CA GLY A 26 -2.76 -37.86 16.24
C GLY A 26 -2.40 -37.27 14.88
N GLN A 27 -3.38 -36.65 14.19
CA GLN A 27 -3.23 -36.12 12.84
C GLN A 27 -2.87 -34.63 12.88
N PRO A 28 -2.12 -34.12 11.88
CA PRO A 28 -1.94 -32.70 11.69
C PRO A 28 -3.32 -32.05 11.47
N ALA A 29 -3.60 -30.96 12.19
CA ALA A 29 -4.90 -30.28 12.11
C ALA A 29 -5.16 -29.66 10.72
N THR A 30 -4.12 -29.56 9.88
CA THR A 30 -4.23 -29.19 8.47
C THR A 30 -4.66 -30.41 7.67
N ARG A 31 -5.97 -30.59 7.51
CA ARG A 31 -6.52 -31.44 6.46
C ARG A 31 -6.24 -30.76 5.12
N GLU A 32 -5.11 -31.13 4.52
CA GLU A 32 -4.79 -30.86 3.12
C GLU A 32 -6.01 -31.32 2.29
N LEU A 33 -6.68 -30.36 1.66
CA LEU A 33 -7.71 -30.62 0.66
C LEU A 33 -7.03 -31.38 -0.48
N ALA A 34 -7.15 -32.70 -0.45
CA ALA A 34 -6.59 -33.57 -1.46
C ALA A 34 -7.24 -33.30 -2.83
N ALA A 35 -6.35 -33.11 -3.82
CA ALA A 35 -6.48 -33.50 -5.21
C ALA A 35 -7.62 -32.87 -6.05
N HIS A 36 -7.28 -31.76 -6.71
CA HIS A 36 -7.60 -31.63 -8.14
C HIS A 36 -6.37 -32.01 -8.94
N GLU A 37 -6.31 -33.28 -9.33
CA GLU A 37 -5.40 -33.76 -10.35
C GLU A 37 -5.98 -33.33 -11.71
N SER A 38 -5.37 -32.32 -12.34
CA SER A 38 -5.53 -32.09 -13.77
C SER A 38 -4.27 -31.47 -14.34
N LYS A 39 -3.46 -32.37 -14.87
CA LYS A 39 -2.47 -32.21 -15.94
C LYS A 39 -1.24 -31.37 -15.58
N ALA A 40 -0.11 -32.06 -15.49
CA ALA A 40 1.22 -31.46 -15.55
C ALA A 40 1.33 -30.53 -16.77
N VAL A 41 1.24 -29.22 -16.51
CA VAL A 41 1.71 -28.20 -17.43
C VAL A 41 3.19 -28.04 -17.12
N ALA A 42 4.03 -28.31 -18.12
CA ALA A 42 5.46 -28.05 -18.10
C ALA A 42 5.75 -26.66 -17.49
N PRO A 43 6.89 -26.45 -16.81
CA PRO A 43 7.21 -25.16 -16.22
C PRO A 43 7.41 -24.15 -17.35
N ALA A 44 6.32 -23.47 -17.73
CA ALA A 44 6.41 -22.25 -18.49
C ALA A 44 6.96 -21.24 -17.50
N THR A 45 8.23 -20.90 -17.67
CA THR A 45 8.90 -19.74 -17.08
C THR A 45 8.19 -18.48 -17.58
N ARG A 46 6.93 -18.29 -17.20
CA ARG A 46 6.25 -17.02 -17.38
C ARG A 46 6.67 -16.15 -16.20
N PRO A 47 7.21 -14.95 -16.45
CA PRO A 47 7.34 -13.98 -15.38
C PRO A 47 5.96 -13.86 -14.75
N VAL A 48 5.87 -14.10 -13.44
CA VAL A 48 4.67 -13.75 -12.69
C VAL A 48 4.63 -12.23 -12.73
N GLU A 49 4.01 -11.67 -13.77
CA GLU A 49 3.52 -10.30 -13.71
C GLU A 49 2.52 -10.29 -12.56
N ALA A 50 2.99 -9.84 -11.40
CA ALA A 50 2.17 -9.58 -10.23
C ALA A 50 1.11 -8.55 -10.66
N SER A 51 -0.04 -9.05 -11.11
CA SER A 51 -1.11 -8.26 -11.72
C SER A 51 -1.93 -7.48 -10.68
N ALA A 52 -1.63 -7.64 -9.39
CA ALA A 52 -2.19 -6.83 -8.32
C ALA A 52 -1.14 -5.83 -7.82
N PRO A 53 -1.43 -4.52 -7.82
CA PRO A 53 -0.53 -3.54 -7.21
C PRO A 53 -0.42 -3.84 -5.71
N SER A 54 0.73 -4.38 -5.29
CA SER A 54 1.00 -4.56 -3.86
C SER A 54 1.25 -3.18 -3.24
N ALA A 55 0.48 -2.88 -2.19
CA ALA A 55 0.62 -1.65 -1.40
C ALA A 55 1.92 -1.61 -0.59
N VAL A 56 2.63 -2.74 -0.51
CA VAL A 56 3.88 -2.91 0.23
C VAL A 56 4.91 -3.51 -0.71
N ASP A 57 6.14 -3.00 -0.66
CA ASP A 57 7.25 -3.54 -1.42
C ASP A 57 7.76 -4.82 -0.77
N ASP A 58 7.82 -5.92 -1.53
CA ASP A 58 8.22 -7.23 -1.03
C ASP A 58 9.69 -7.29 -0.60
N ARG A 59 10.53 -6.37 -1.11
CA ARG A 59 11.96 -6.31 -0.75
C ARG A 59 12.22 -5.54 0.54
N SER A 60 11.61 -4.37 0.70
CA SER A 60 11.87 -3.47 1.83
C SER A 60 10.81 -3.51 2.93
N GLY A 61 9.63 -4.08 2.66
CA GLY A 61 8.49 -4.07 3.57
C GLY A 61 7.84 -2.68 3.75
N HIS A 62 8.22 -1.70 2.93
CA HIS A 62 7.71 -0.33 3.01
C HIS A 62 6.49 -0.11 2.11
N ALA A 63 5.65 0.86 2.47
CA ALA A 63 4.49 1.21 1.65
C ALA A 63 4.92 1.74 0.29
N VAL A 64 4.16 1.44 -0.76
CA VAL A 64 4.44 1.88 -2.14
C VAL A 64 3.35 2.82 -2.62
N LEU A 65 3.75 4.02 -3.01
CA LEU A 65 2.88 4.99 -3.68
C LEU A 65 2.95 4.77 -5.19
N THR A 66 1.81 4.47 -5.81
CA THR A 66 1.71 4.40 -7.27
C THR A 66 1.17 5.71 -7.83
N THR A 67 1.92 6.37 -8.70
CA THR A 67 1.54 7.67 -9.29
C THR A 67 0.53 7.51 -10.43
N SER A 68 -0.29 8.55 -10.65
CA SER A 68 -1.34 8.57 -11.68
C SER A 68 -1.11 9.65 -12.72
N ARG A 69 -1.52 9.38 -13.98
CA ARG A 69 -1.40 10.31 -15.12
C ARG A 69 -2.16 11.63 -14.93
N PHE A 70 -3.11 11.66 -13.98
CA PHE A 70 -3.88 12.86 -13.67
C PHE A 70 -3.00 13.98 -13.12
N TYR A 71 -1.98 13.65 -12.32
CA TYR A 71 -1.14 14.62 -11.61
C TYR A 71 0.37 14.44 -11.86
N ASP A 72 0.80 13.34 -12.49
CA ASP A 72 2.19 13.08 -12.84
C ASP A 72 2.32 12.87 -14.36
N LEU A 73 3.23 13.60 -15.00
CA LEU A 73 3.52 13.50 -16.43
C LEU A 73 4.19 12.18 -16.79
N LYS A 74 4.93 11.58 -15.86
CA LYS A 74 5.75 10.40 -16.10
C LYS A 74 5.12 9.12 -15.52
N ALA A 75 3.86 9.21 -15.07
CA ALA A 75 3.10 8.09 -14.53
C ALA A 75 2.76 7.02 -15.60
N PRO A 76 2.57 5.75 -15.18
CA PRO A 76 2.59 5.27 -13.80
C PRO A 76 4.01 4.97 -13.29
N ARG A 77 4.30 5.36 -12.03
CA ARG A 77 5.56 5.06 -11.32
C ARG A 77 5.27 4.53 -9.92
N ARG A 78 6.18 3.74 -9.36
CA ARG A 78 6.09 3.20 -8.00
C ARG A 78 7.20 3.81 -7.15
N ILE A 79 6.82 4.57 -6.13
CA ILE A 79 7.75 5.22 -5.19
C ILE A 79 7.64 4.52 -3.85
N VAL A 80 8.77 4.01 -3.33
CA VAL A 80 8.82 3.33 -2.03
C VAL A 80 8.89 4.37 -0.91
N MET A 81 7.94 4.34 0.01
CA MET A 81 7.85 5.26 1.15
C MET A 81 8.76 4.78 2.28
N THR A 82 10.05 5.07 2.17
CA THR A 82 11.04 4.77 3.20
C THR A 82 10.86 5.64 4.46
N PRO A 83 11.44 5.27 5.61
CA PRO A 83 11.40 6.09 6.82
C PRO A 83 11.98 7.50 6.60
N ALA A 84 13.09 7.60 5.85
CA ALA A 84 13.72 8.88 5.50
C ALA A 84 12.78 9.79 4.67
N PHE A 85 12.01 9.20 3.76
CA PHE A 85 10.95 9.91 3.06
C PHE A 85 9.89 10.41 4.04
N ASN A 86 9.42 9.55 4.95
CA ASN A 86 8.36 9.91 5.89
C ASN A 86 8.78 10.98 6.92
N GLU A 87 10.06 11.04 7.31
CA GLU A 87 10.56 12.11 8.19
C GLU A 87 10.54 13.48 7.51
N ARG A 88 10.91 13.53 6.23
CA ARG A 88 10.94 14.78 5.44
C ARG A 88 9.53 15.29 5.14
N PHE A 89 8.62 14.40 4.79
CA PHE A 89 7.28 14.79 4.31
C PHE A 89 6.19 14.67 5.39
N GLY A 90 6.31 13.75 6.35
CA GLY A 90 5.23 13.40 7.28
C GLY A 90 4.84 14.52 8.24
N LYS A 91 5.82 15.25 8.80
CA LYS A 91 5.54 16.38 9.71
C LYS A 91 4.91 17.56 8.98
N ALA A 92 5.47 17.93 7.82
CA ALA A 92 4.97 19.03 7.02
C ALA A 92 3.58 18.72 6.42
N ALA A 93 3.39 17.50 5.89
CA ALA A 93 2.13 17.09 5.27
C ALA A 93 0.95 17.16 6.25
N ARG A 94 1.14 16.75 7.50
CA ARG A 94 0.07 16.82 8.52
C ARG A 94 -0.31 18.27 8.85
N GLY A 95 0.68 19.15 8.98
CA GLY A 95 0.44 20.58 9.21
C GLY A 95 -0.32 21.23 8.05
N TRP A 96 0.10 20.94 6.82
CA TRP A 96 -0.60 21.40 5.61
C TRP A 96 -2.02 20.86 5.50
N LEU A 97 -2.25 19.59 5.85
CA LEU A 97 -3.60 19.01 5.83
C LEU A 97 -4.53 19.75 6.79
N ILE A 98 -4.10 20.00 8.02
CA ILE A 98 -4.88 20.76 9.02
C ILE A 98 -5.14 22.17 8.50
N ALA A 99 -4.11 22.85 7.98
CA ALA A 99 -4.24 24.21 7.45
C ALA A 99 -5.27 24.27 6.29
N ILE A 100 -5.19 23.33 5.34
CA ILE A 100 -6.14 23.25 4.20
C ILE A 100 -7.56 23.04 4.70
N VAL A 101 -7.79 22.18 5.70
CA VAL A 101 -9.12 21.93 6.26
C VAL A 101 -9.67 23.19 6.95
N VAL A 102 -8.86 23.87 7.77
CA VAL A 102 -9.27 25.10 8.45
C VAL A 102 -9.58 26.21 7.44
N ILE A 103 -8.68 26.45 6.49
CA ILE A 103 -8.86 27.46 5.44
C ILE A 103 -10.09 27.12 4.59
N GLY A 104 -10.26 25.86 4.19
CA GLY A 104 -11.41 25.40 3.44
C GLY A 104 -12.72 25.60 4.19
N THR A 105 -12.72 25.38 5.51
CA THR A 105 -13.90 25.61 6.37
C THR A 105 -14.26 27.09 6.41
N VAL A 106 -13.28 27.97 6.67
CA VAL A 106 -13.48 29.43 6.68
C VAL A 106 -13.94 29.92 5.31
N ALA A 107 -13.30 29.48 4.23
CA ALA A 107 -13.67 29.84 2.87
C ALA A 107 -15.12 29.41 2.55
N THR A 108 -15.55 28.24 3.00
CA THR A 108 -16.92 27.75 2.78
C THR A 108 -17.95 28.60 3.52
N LEU A 109 -17.69 28.97 4.77
CA LEU A 109 -18.64 29.72 5.60
C LEU A 109 -18.73 31.19 5.20
N PHE A 110 -17.59 31.83 4.90
CA PHE A 110 -17.53 33.28 4.70
C PHE A 110 -17.40 33.70 3.23
N PHE A 111 -16.92 32.82 2.35
CA PHE A 111 -16.62 33.14 0.95
C PHE A 111 -17.06 32.03 -0.01
N PRO A 112 -18.33 31.61 -0.03
CA PRO A 112 -18.77 30.45 -0.81
C PRO A 112 -18.52 30.59 -2.32
N MET A 113 -18.51 31.82 -2.87
CA MET A 113 -18.19 32.06 -4.29
C MET A 113 -16.71 31.79 -4.64
N LEU A 114 -15.81 31.75 -3.66
CA LEU A 114 -14.40 31.40 -3.91
C LEU A 114 -14.28 30.00 -4.51
N TRP A 115 -15.18 29.08 -4.17
CA TRP A 115 -15.20 27.73 -4.72
C TRP A 115 -15.48 27.70 -6.23
N LEU A 116 -16.26 28.64 -6.77
CA LEU A 116 -16.44 28.76 -8.22
C LEU A 116 -15.15 29.18 -8.90
N LEU A 117 -14.40 30.11 -8.30
CA LEU A 117 -13.10 30.53 -8.85
C LEU A 117 -12.09 29.37 -8.82
N VAL A 118 -12.06 28.60 -7.73
CA VAL A 118 -11.23 27.38 -7.65
C VAL A 118 -11.64 26.37 -8.72
N ALA A 119 -12.95 26.12 -8.89
CA ALA A 119 -13.44 25.19 -9.90
C ALA A 119 -13.08 25.63 -11.32
N VAL A 120 -13.27 26.90 -11.66
CA VAL A 120 -12.88 27.46 -12.97
C VAL A 120 -11.37 27.33 -13.18
N ALA A 121 -10.56 27.67 -12.18
CA ALA A 121 -9.11 27.53 -12.25
C ALA A 121 -8.68 26.08 -12.47
N LEU A 122 -9.34 25.11 -11.82
CA LEU A 122 -9.08 23.68 -12.00
C LEU A 122 -9.45 23.16 -13.39
N ILE A 123 -10.31 23.84 -14.15
CA ILE A 123 -10.66 23.47 -15.53
C ILE A 123 -9.62 24.01 -16.53
N GLN A 124 -8.89 25.08 -16.19
CA GLN A 124 -7.96 25.72 -17.12
C GLN A 124 -6.75 24.82 -17.46
N PRO A 125 -6.56 24.44 -18.74
CA PRO A 125 -5.54 23.47 -19.12
C PRO A 125 -4.12 23.98 -18.88
N LYS A 126 -3.88 25.29 -18.97
CA LYS A 126 -2.59 25.92 -18.70
C LYS A 126 -2.19 25.79 -17.22
N LEU A 127 -3.11 26.08 -16.31
CA LEU A 127 -2.88 25.95 -14.86
C LEU A 127 -2.66 24.50 -14.48
N ARG A 128 -3.50 23.58 -14.99
CA ARG A 128 -3.33 22.14 -14.77
C ARG A 128 -2.00 21.63 -15.31
N GLY A 129 -1.60 22.06 -16.51
CA GLY A 129 -0.32 21.68 -17.11
C GLY A 129 0.88 22.14 -16.28
N GLY A 130 0.85 23.40 -15.84
CA GLY A 130 1.87 23.97 -14.94
C GLY A 130 1.94 23.22 -13.62
N LEU A 131 0.79 23.02 -12.95
CA LEU A 131 0.71 22.25 -11.71
C LEU A 131 1.23 20.82 -11.89
N ARG A 132 0.85 20.14 -12.98
CA ARG A 132 1.30 18.77 -13.27
C ARG A 132 2.82 18.72 -13.48
N SER A 133 3.39 19.70 -14.17
CA SER A 133 4.84 19.79 -14.35
C SER A 133 5.58 20.03 -13.04
N TRP A 134 5.03 20.89 -12.17
CA TRP A 134 5.57 21.15 -10.84
C TRP A 134 5.49 19.91 -9.94
N ILE A 135 4.35 19.21 -9.92
CA ILE A 135 4.18 17.96 -9.17
C ILE A 135 5.17 16.91 -9.69
N THR A 136 5.32 16.78 -11.01
CA THR A 136 6.26 15.83 -11.61
C THR A 136 7.70 16.10 -11.16
N ALA A 137 8.13 17.36 -11.15
CA ALA A 137 9.46 17.73 -10.66
C ALA A 137 9.64 17.38 -9.17
N ARG A 138 8.61 17.62 -8.34
CA ARG A 138 8.65 17.27 -6.92
C ARG A 138 8.68 15.76 -6.69
N LEU A 139 7.98 14.99 -7.53
CA LEU A 139 8.00 13.53 -7.52
C LEU A 139 9.35 12.97 -7.98
N ASP A 140 10.00 13.58 -8.97
CA ASP A 140 11.36 13.19 -9.40
C ASP A 140 12.38 13.35 -8.25
N GLU A 141 12.29 14.43 -7.47
CA GLU A 141 13.12 14.62 -6.27
C GLU A 141 12.81 13.57 -5.18
N ALA A 142 11.54 13.23 -5.00
CA ALA A 142 11.12 12.20 -4.06
C ALA A 142 11.61 10.80 -4.46
N ASP A 143 11.58 10.48 -5.74
CA ASP A 143 12.05 9.20 -6.31
C ASP A 143 13.57 9.04 -6.14
N GLN A 144 14.33 10.12 -6.35
CA GLN A 144 15.77 10.16 -6.07
C GLN A 144 16.10 9.95 -4.58
N ALA A 145 15.26 10.47 -3.67
CA ALA A 145 15.46 10.30 -2.23
C ALA A 145 15.02 8.91 -1.73
N ALA A 146 14.25 8.16 -2.52
CA ALA A 146 13.78 6.82 -2.20
C ALA A 146 14.70 5.71 -2.77
N SER A 147 15.57 6.05 -3.72
CA SER A 147 16.58 5.18 -4.32
C SER A 147 17.85 5.12 -3.48
#